data_AF-X1NXJ5-F1
#
_entry.id   AF-X1NXJ5-F1
#
_cell.length_a   1.000
_cell.length_b   1.000
_cell.length_c   1.000
_cell.angle_alpha   90.00
_cell.angle_beta   90.00
_cell.angle_gamma   90.00
#
_symmetry.space_group_name_H-M   'P 1'
#
loop_
_entity.id
_entity.type
_entity.pdbx_description
1 polymer ?
#
loop_
_entity_poly.entity_id
_entity_poly.type
_entity_poly.pdbx_seq_one_letter_code
_entity_poly.pdbx_strand_id
1 'polypeptide(L)'
;DNPANNYDTDVIPVTDNALQRRYRDRPVEISAIGCTRASEAQRRGKWALLSNSQDRTVTFKTGMEGRIPLPGYVIPVADELVAGRPNGGRISAAAGRVVTLDRDTPIKAGDRLILNLPNGTAQARTVQSVAGRAVTVTTAYGVQPEPELQWAIDYHDLAVQLFRVLKTTRSQEGEYEITALEFNPSKFAAIDTGAKLDERPISVIPVTTVQPPASVTLSS
;
A
#
# COMPACT_ATOMS: atom_id res chain seq x y z
N ASP A 1 -19.70 4.98 -28.22
CA ASP A 1 -20.83 4.88 -29.16
C ASP A 1 -22.08 5.39 -28.46
N ASN A 2 -22.49 6.63 -28.70
CA ASN A 2 -23.62 7.24 -27.98
C ASN A 2 -24.97 6.85 -28.64
N PRO A 3 -25.84 6.04 -27.99
CA PRO A 3 -27.11 5.62 -28.60
C PRO A 3 -28.07 6.76 -28.89
N ALA A 4 -27.95 7.90 -28.18
CA ALA A 4 -28.74 9.10 -28.42
C ALA A 4 -28.20 9.95 -29.57
N ASN A 5 -26.99 9.65 -30.06
CA ASN A 5 -26.35 10.32 -31.19
C ASN A 5 -25.99 9.30 -32.29
N ASN A 6 -26.95 8.46 -32.70
CA ASN A 6 -26.78 7.47 -33.76
C ASN A 6 -25.56 6.54 -33.62
N TYR A 7 -25.11 6.28 -32.39
CA TYR A 7 -23.90 5.51 -32.07
C TYR A 7 -22.58 6.15 -32.53
N ASP A 8 -22.58 7.45 -32.86
CA ASP A 8 -21.35 8.18 -33.13
C ASP A 8 -20.42 8.21 -31.91
N THR A 9 -19.13 8.39 -32.19
CA THR A 9 -18.09 8.54 -31.18
C THR A 9 -18.25 9.86 -30.45
N ASP A 10 -18.53 9.76 -29.15
CA ASP A 10 -18.67 10.89 -28.24
C ASP A 10 -17.55 10.86 -27.20
N VAL A 11 -17.03 12.04 -26.84
CA VAL A 11 -15.87 12.18 -25.95
C VAL A 11 -16.30 12.75 -24.62
N ILE A 12 -16.04 12.00 -23.55
CA ILE A 12 -16.35 12.43 -22.18
C ILE A 12 -15.07 12.85 -21.45
N PRO A 13 -14.86 14.15 -21.18
CA PRO A 13 -13.71 14.60 -20.43
C PRO A 13 -13.87 14.33 -18.93
N VAL A 14 -12.78 13.93 -18.28
CA VAL A 14 -12.68 13.80 -16.82
C VAL A 14 -11.41 14.52 -16.40
N THR A 15 -11.50 15.34 -15.36
CA THR A 15 -10.37 16.15 -14.86
C THR A 15 -10.26 16.04 -13.33
N ASP A 16 -9.04 16.13 -12.83
CA ASP A 16 -8.75 16.27 -11.41
C ASP A 16 -7.99 17.58 -11.19
N ASN A 17 -8.63 18.53 -10.50
CA ASN A 17 -8.07 19.87 -10.30
C ASN A 17 -6.78 19.87 -9.47
N ALA A 18 -6.61 18.92 -8.54
CA ALA A 18 -5.40 18.84 -7.71
C ALA A 18 -4.22 18.33 -8.53
N LEU A 19 -4.44 17.28 -9.35
CA LEU A 19 -3.44 16.77 -10.28
C LEU A 19 -3.11 17.80 -11.36
N GLN A 20 -4.11 18.51 -11.90
CA GLN A 20 -3.91 19.56 -12.90
C GLN A 20 -3.09 20.73 -12.33
N ARG A 21 -3.33 21.15 -11.08
CA ARG A 21 -2.50 22.18 -10.43
C ARG A 21 -1.05 21.75 -10.26
N ARG A 22 -0.80 20.47 -9.98
CA ARG A 22 0.54 19.92 -9.75
C ARG A 22 1.30 19.66 -11.05
N TYR A 23 0.64 19.06 -12.04
CA TYR A 23 1.27 18.56 -13.26
C TYR A 23 0.95 19.37 -14.52
N ARG A 24 0.14 20.43 -14.39
CA ARG A 24 -0.47 21.19 -15.49
C ARG A 24 -1.37 20.29 -16.35
N ASP A 25 -1.68 20.74 -17.56
CA ASP A 25 -2.52 19.99 -18.49
C ASP A 25 -1.71 18.85 -19.12
N ARG A 26 -2.02 17.62 -18.71
CA ARG A 26 -1.48 16.38 -19.28
C ARG A 26 -2.64 15.50 -19.73
N PRO A 27 -3.10 15.64 -20.99
CA PRO A 27 -4.21 14.84 -21.50
C PRO A 27 -3.76 13.38 -21.69
N VAL A 28 -4.68 12.46 -21.39
CA VAL A 28 -4.58 11.03 -21.71
C VAL A 28 -5.85 10.66 -22.46
N GLU A 29 -5.70 10.06 -23.63
CA GLU A 29 -6.81 9.62 -24.46
C GLU A 29 -7.03 8.12 -24.29
N ILE A 30 -8.29 7.71 -24.08
CA ILE A 30 -8.68 6.32 -23.91
C ILE A 30 -9.87 6.01 -24.79
N SER A 31 -9.67 5.07 -25.72
CA SER A 31 -10.73 4.54 -26.57
C SER A 31 -11.47 3.42 -25.84
N ALA A 32 -12.78 3.58 -25.65
CA ALA A 32 -13.63 2.61 -24.98
C ALA A 32 -14.58 1.93 -25.97
N ILE A 33 -14.14 0.80 -26.54
CA ILE A 33 -14.92 0.01 -27.51
C ILE A 33 -16.16 -0.59 -26.82
N GLY A 34 -17.33 -0.47 -27.45
CA GLY A 34 -18.60 -1.00 -26.91
C GLY A 34 -19.16 -0.22 -25.71
N CYS A 35 -18.59 0.95 -25.41
CA CYS A 35 -19.09 1.84 -24.36
C CYS A 35 -20.28 2.64 -24.89
N THR A 36 -21.48 2.30 -24.39
CA THR A 36 -22.74 2.97 -24.78
C THR A 36 -23.28 3.93 -23.73
N ARG A 37 -22.69 3.95 -22.53
CA ARG A 37 -23.12 4.81 -21.42
C ARG A 37 -22.05 5.83 -21.07
N ALA A 38 -22.44 7.10 -20.98
CA ALA A 38 -21.53 8.17 -20.56
C ALA A 38 -20.91 7.93 -19.17
N SER A 39 -21.68 7.36 -18.23
CA SER A 39 -21.20 7.02 -16.89
C SER A 39 -20.10 5.95 -16.90
N GLU A 40 -20.15 5.01 -17.84
CA GLU A 40 -19.11 3.99 -18.03
C GLU A 40 -17.83 4.62 -18.60
N ALA A 41 -17.96 5.54 -19.57
CA ALA A 41 -16.84 6.32 -20.08
C ALA A 41 -16.16 7.16 -18.98
N GLN A 42 -16.96 7.82 -18.12
CA GLN A 42 -16.44 8.56 -16.97
C GLN A 42 -15.65 7.68 -16.00
N ARG A 43 -16.15 6.47 -15.67
CA ARG A 43 -15.44 5.55 -14.78
C ARG A 43 -14.11 5.11 -15.36
N ARG A 44 -14.04 4.81 -16.67
CA ARG A 44 -12.77 4.49 -17.36
C ARG A 44 -11.79 5.66 -17.33
N GLY A 45 -12.26 6.89 -17.58
CA GLY A 45 -11.44 8.10 -17.48
C GLY A 45 -10.90 8.34 -16.07
N LYS A 46 -11.77 8.23 -15.04
CA LYS A 46 -11.37 8.33 -13.63
C LYS A 46 -10.38 7.24 -13.23
N TRP A 47 -10.59 6.00 -13.68
CA TRP A 47 -9.68 4.89 -13.42
C TRP A 47 -8.28 5.17 -13.94
N ALA A 48 -8.15 5.73 -15.14
CA ALA A 48 -6.87 6.07 -15.71
C ALA A 48 -6.17 7.20 -14.98
N LEU A 49 -6.88 8.28 -14.64
CA LEU A 49 -6.33 9.38 -13.85
C LEU A 49 -5.84 8.89 -12.48
N LEU A 50 -6.68 8.20 -11.72
CA LEU A 50 -6.37 7.74 -10.37
C LEU A 50 -5.35 6.60 -10.32
N SER A 51 -5.26 5.79 -11.38
CA SER A 51 -4.21 4.76 -11.47
C SER A 51 -2.87 5.35 -11.83
N ASN A 52 -2.83 6.36 -12.72
CA ASN A 52 -1.59 7.07 -13.04
C ASN A 52 -1.11 7.96 -11.89
N SER A 53 -2.00 8.44 -11.01
CA SER A 53 -1.60 9.21 -9.83
C SER A 53 -1.02 8.37 -8.70
N GLN A 54 -1.23 7.05 -8.72
CA GLN A 54 -0.68 6.09 -7.74
C GLN A 54 0.53 5.38 -8.37
N ASP A 55 1.57 6.14 -8.65
CA ASP A 55 2.75 5.72 -9.43
C ASP A 55 3.91 5.17 -8.57
N ARG A 56 3.78 5.20 -7.23
CA ARG A 56 4.83 4.68 -6.34
C ARG A 56 5.07 3.21 -6.61
N THR A 57 6.29 2.89 -7.01
CA THR A 57 6.76 1.53 -7.28
C THR A 57 7.79 1.15 -6.25
N VAL A 58 7.81 -0.13 -5.84
CA VAL A 58 8.84 -0.70 -4.99
C VAL A 58 9.49 -1.88 -5.72
N THR A 59 10.80 -1.98 -5.59
CA THR A 59 11.58 -3.14 -6.04
C THR A 59 12.45 -3.59 -4.89
N PHE A 60 12.34 -4.86 -4.51
CA PHE A 60 13.13 -5.43 -3.43
C PHE A 60 13.49 -6.88 -3.73
N LYS A 61 14.57 -7.35 -3.09
CA LYS A 61 15.02 -8.74 -3.17
C LYS A 61 14.75 -9.46 -1.85
N THR A 62 14.40 -10.73 -1.94
CA THR A 62 14.12 -11.59 -0.78
C THR A 62 14.61 -13.01 -1.06
N GLY A 63 14.70 -13.82 -0.01
CA GLY A 63 15.05 -15.24 -0.13
C GLY A 63 13.88 -16.10 -0.62
N MET A 64 13.79 -17.34 -0.13
CA MET A 64 12.77 -18.31 -0.56
C MET A 64 11.33 -17.85 -0.39
N GLU A 65 11.11 -16.93 0.54
CA GLU A 65 9.83 -16.31 0.88
C GLU A 65 9.24 -15.51 -0.29
N GLY A 66 10.08 -15.06 -1.22
CA GLY A 66 9.64 -14.42 -2.47
C GLY A 66 8.98 -15.37 -3.47
N ARG A 67 8.99 -16.68 -3.21
CA ARG A 67 8.21 -17.67 -3.96
C ARG A 67 6.69 -17.53 -3.72
N ILE A 68 6.30 -17.03 -2.54
CA ILE A 68 4.89 -16.92 -2.13
C ILE A 68 4.13 -15.88 -2.99
N PRO A 69 4.60 -14.62 -3.11
CA PRO A 69 3.89 -13.59 -3.87
C PRO A 69 4.01 -13.80 -5.38
N LEU A 70 2.86 -14.03 -6.03
CA LEU A 70 2.73 -14.12 -7.48
C LEU A 70 2.27 -12.78 -8.09
N PRO A 71 2.57 -12.51 -9.37
CA PRO A 71 2.01 -11.37 -10.09
C PRO A 71 0.50 -11.26 -9.93
N GLY A 72 0.02 -10.07 -9.58
CA GLY A 72 -1.38 -9.79 -9.28
C GLY A 72 -1.74 -9.81 -7.79
N TYR A 73 -0.92 -10.40 -6.92
CA TYR A 73 -1.16 -10.43 -5.48
C TYR A 73 -1.01 -9.02 -4.88
N VAL A 74 -1.80 -8.72 -3.85
CA VAL A 74 -1.66 -7.51 -3.04
C VAL A 74 -0.95 -7.87 -1.75
N ILE A 75 0.21 -7.26 -1.52
CA ILE A 75 1.07 -7.54 -0.37
C ILE A 75 1.24 -6.28 0.49
N PRO A 76 1.23 -6.41 1.83
CA PRO A 76 1.68 -5.37 2.72
C PRO A 76 3.21 -5.29 2.70
N VAL A 77 3.76 -4.10 2.52
CA VAL A 77 5.20 -3.84 2.59
C VAL A 77 5.47 -2.92 3.78
N ALA A 78 6.23 -3.43 4.74
CA ALA A 78 6.67 -2.68 5.90
C ALA A 78 8.00 -1.99 5.58
N ASP A 79 7.93 -0.70 5.27
CA ASP A 79 9.09 0.17 5.08
C ASP A 79 9.19 1.15 6.27
N GLU A 80 10.23 0.98 7.08
CA GLU A 80 10.49 1.83 8.26
C GLU A 80 10.90 3.26 7.87
N LEU A 81 11.59 3.43 6.73
CA LEU A 81 12.06 4.73 6.26
C LEU A 81 10.91 5.60 5.79
N VAL A 82 9.91 5.01 5.14
CA VAL A 82 8.70 5.75 4.75
C VAL A 82 7.76 5.93 5.93
N ALA A 83 7.63 4.91 6.79
CA ALA A 83 6.81 4.98 7.99
C ALA A 83 7.29 6.03 9.00
N GLY A 84 8.60 6.20 9.16
CA GLY A 84 9.21 7.01 10.22
C GLY A 84 9.25 6.32 11.58
N ARG A 85 8.95 5.01 11.64
CA ARG A 85 9.07 4.17 12.84
C ARG A 85 9.13 2.68 12.49
N PRO A 86 9.67 1.81 13.38
CA PRO A 86 9.76 0.38 13.11
C PRO A 86 8.37 -0.23 12.86
N ASN A 87 8.16 -0.85 11.70
CA ASN A 87 6.87 -1.45 11.33
C ASN A 87 7.02 -2.85 10.71
N GLY A 88 8.24 -3.38 10.62
CA GLY A 88 8.50 -4.72 10.10
C GLY A 88 9.80 -5.33 10.65
N GLY A 89 9.90 -6.64 10.54
CA GLY A 89 11.06 -7.40 11.03
C GLY A 89 10.86 -8.91 10.92
N ARG A 90 11.58 -9.67 11.74
CA ARG A 90 11.44 -11.14 11.90
C ARG A 90 11.13 -11.52 13.34
N ILE A 91 10.43 -12.63 13.55
CA ILE A 91 10.13 -13.09 14.90
C ILE A 91 11.30 -13.92 15.44
N SER A 92 11.64 -13.76 16.71
CA SER A 92 12.71 -14.56 17.34
C SER A 92 12.18 -15.89 17.86
N ALA A 93 10.92 -15.93 18.31
CA ALA A 93 10.25 -17.11 18.82
C ALA A 93 8.73 -16.90 18.81
N ALA A 94 7.97 -18.00 18.81
CA ALA A 94 6.53 -17.94 19.06
C ALA A 94 6.07 -19.17 19.85
N ALA A 95 5.20 -18.95 20.83
CA ALA A 95 4.61 -20.00 21.66
C ALA A 95 3.10 -19.72 21.85
N GLY A 96 2.27 -20.49 21.14
CA GLY A 96 0.82 -20.30 21.14
C GLY A 96 0.42 -18.90 20.69
N ARG A 97 -0.10 -18.08 21.63
CA ARG A 97 -0.53 -16.69 21.38
C ARG A 97 0.54 -15.63 21.64
N VAL A 98 1.71 -16.04 22.13
CA VAL A 98 2.81 -15.12 22.41
C VAL A 98 3.81 -15.19 21.28
N VAL A 99 4.08 -14.05 20.65
CA VAL A 99 5.06 -13.89 19.58
C VAL A 99 6.14 -12.94 20.08
N THR A 100 7.38 -13.40 20.09
CA THR A 100 8.53 -12.59 20.47
C THR A 100 9.15 -11.98 19.21
N LEU A 101 9.18 -10.65 19.15
CA LEU A 101 9.77 -9.92 18.03
C LEU A 101 11.31 -9.89 18.15
N ASP A 102 11.99 -9.71 17.02
CA ASP A 102 13.45 -9.53 16.96
C ASP A 102 13.94 -8.33 17.78
N ARG A 103 13.18 -7.23 17.76
CA ARG A 103 13.54 -5.95 18.39
C ARG A 103 12.41 -5.37 19.25
N ASP A 104 12.76 -4.40 20.09
CA ASP A 104 11.77 -3.58 20.79
C ASP A 104 11.09 -2.66 19.77
N THR A 105 9.76 -2.72 19.70
CA THR A 105 8.95 -1.94 18.78
C THR A 105 7.88 -1.18 19.55
N PRO A 106 7.45 0.00 19.07
CA PRO A 106 6.44 0.81 19.75
C PRO A 106 5.00 0.26 19.55
N ILE A 107 4.84 -1.07 19.55
CA ILE A 107 3.58 -1.77 19.38
C ILE A 107 2.72 -1.70 20.65
N LYS A 108 1.41 -1.50 20.49
CA LYS A 108 0.46 -1.33 21.59
C LYS A 108 -0.72 -2.29 21.46
N ALA A 109 -1.44 -2.48 22.56
CA ALA A 109 -2.72 -3.18 22.53
C ALA A 109 -3.70 -2.48 21.58
N GLY A 110 -4.39 -3.25 20.76
CA GLY A 110 -5.29 -2.75 19.71
C GLY A 110 -4.65 -2.68 18.31
N ASP A 111 -3.32 -2.63 18.20
CA ASP A 111 -2.64 -2.71 16.91
C ASP A 111 -2.80 -4.10 16.28
N ARG A 112 -2.48 -4.23 14.99
CA ARG A 112 -2.55 -5.50 14.27
C ARG A 112 -1.16 -6.00 13.92
N LEU A 113 -0.82 -7.18 14.45
CA LEU A 113 0.38 -7.92 14.08
C LEU A 113 0.05 -8.82 12.89
N ILE A 114 0.75 -8.64 11.78
CA ILE A 114 0.65 -9.43 10.56
C ILE A 114 1.85 -10.35 10.51
N LEU A 115 1.63 -11.66 10.39
CA LEU A 115 2.69 -12.67 10.22
C LEU A 115 2.51 -13.44 8.92
N ASN A 116 3.63 -13.70 8.25
CA ASN A 116 3.69 -14.74 7.23
C ASN A 116 3.84 -16.09 7.91
N LEU A 117 2.87 -16.98 7.76
CA LEU A 117 2.87 -18.30 8.36
C LEU A 117 3.60 -19.32 7.48
N PRO A 118 4.10 -20.45 8.05
CA PRO A 118 4.83 -21.47 7.30
C PRO A 118 4.05 -22.09 6.12
N ASN A 119 2.72 -22.03 6.17
CA ASN A 119 1.85 -22.50 5.09
C ASN A 119 1.73 -21.52 3.92
N GLY A 120 2.51 -20.43 3.90
CA GLY A 120 2.50 -19.41 2.86
C GLY A 120 1.35 -18.41 2.96
N THR A 121 0.58 -18.41 4.06
CA THR A 121 -0.50 -17.45 4.27
C THR A 121 -0.09 -16.31 5.20
N ALA A 122 -0.42 -15.07 4.82
CA ALA A 122 -0.30 -13.93 5.72
C ALA A 122 -1.56 -13.81 6.57
N GLN A 123 -1.42 -13.78 7.89
CA GLN A 123 -2.53 -13.61 8.82
C GLN A 123 -2.30 -12.43 9.75
N ALA A 124 -3.35 -11.62 9.93
CA ALA A 124 -3.35 -10.51 10.86
C ALA A 124 -4.12 -10.86 12.14
N ARG A 125 -3.56 -10.53 13.29
CA ARG A 125 -4.17 -10.68 14.61
C ARG A 125 -4.07 -9.40 15.42
N THR A 126 -5.09 -9.12 16.22
CA THR A 126 -5.08 -7.96 17.11
C THR A 126 -4.17 -8.25 18.31
N VAL A 127 -3.37 -7.26 18.68
CA VAL A 127 -2.52 -7.28 19.86
C VAL A 127 -3.39 -7.08 21.10
N GLN A 128 -3.31 -8.03 22.03
CA GLN A 128 -3.99 -7.96 23.32
C GLN A 128 -3.12 -7.23 24.36
N SER A 129 -1.85 -7.56 24.43
CA SER A 129 -0.89 -6.96 25.37
C SER A 129 0.54 -7.11 24.88
N VAL A 130 1.45 -6.30 25.43
CA VAL A 130 2.86 -6.27 25.07
C VAL A 130 3.69 -6.22 26.35
N ALA A 131 4.70 -7.09 26.45
CA ALA A 131 5.66 -7.14 27.56
C ALA A 131 7.08 -7.17 26.98
N GLY A 132 7.71 -6.01 26.84
CA GLY A 132 8.96 -5.87 26.09
C GLY A 132 8.77 -6.33 24.64
N ARG A 133 9.57 -7.30 24.20
CA ARG A 133 9.48 -7.90 22.84
C ARG A 133 8.40 -8.97 22.72
N ALA A 134 7.79 -9.40 23.82
CA ALA A 134 6.76 -10.43 23.80
C ALA A 134 5.38 -9.81 23.56
N VAL A 135 4.83 -10.06 22.38
CA VAL A 135 3.51 -9.59 21.95
C VAL A 135 2.50 -10.72 22.10
N THR A 136 1.47 -10.50 22.92
CA THR A 136 0.36 -11.46 23.06
C THR A 136 -0.78 -11.06 22.14
N VAL A 137 -1.18 -11.96 21.24
CA VAL A 137 -2.33 -11.75 20.34
C VAL A 137 -3.64 -12.27 20.94
N THR A 138 -4.76 -11.70 20.50
CA THR A 138 -6.11 -12.07 20.96
C THR A 138 -6.45 -13.52 20.64
N THR A 139 -6.17 -13.95 19.41
CA THR A 139 -6.44 -15.31 18.91
C THR A 139 -5.18 -15.89 18.31
N ALA A 140 -4.96 -17.19 18.53
CA ALA A 140 -3.85 -17.91 17.91
C ALA A 140 -3.90 -17.82 16.36
N TYR A 141 -2.74 -17.98 15.74
CA TYR A 141 -2.63 -18.12 14.30
C TYR A 141 -3.14 -19.49 13.84
N GLY A 142 -3.57 -19.61 12.59
CA GLY A 142 -4.09 -20.88 12.07
C GLY A 142 -3.05 -22.01 12.03
N VAL A 143 -1.77 -21.66 11.98
CA VAL A 143 -0.62 -22.55 12.11
C VAL A 143 0.33 -21.92 13.13
N GLN A 144 0.99 -22.76 13.93
CA GLN A 144 1.98 -22.27 14.90
C GLN A 144 3.10 -21.52 14.16
N PRO A 145 3.38 -20.25 14.48
CA PRO A 145 4.48 -19.53 13.87
C PRO A 145 5.83 -20.14 14.28
N GLU A 146 6.77 -20.16 13.35
CA GLU A 146 8.15 -20.60 13.53
C GLU A 146 9.09 -19.39 13.67
N PRO A 147 10.26 -19.53 14.30
CA PRO A 147 11.28 -18.47 14.31
C PRO A 147 11.64 -18.00 12.90
N GLU A 148 12.17 -16.78 12.80
CA GLU A 148 12.61 -16.13 11.56
C GLU A 148 11.51 -15.76 10.54
N LEU A 149 10.24 -16.02 10.82
CA LEU A 149 9.14 -15.55 9.96
C LEU A 149 9.01 -14.02 9.98
N GLN A 150 8.65 -13.43 8.84
CA GLN A 150 8.47 -11.98 8.76
C GLN A 150 7.20 -11.53 9.47
N TRP A 151 7.31 -10.36 10.09
CA TRP A 151 6.18 -9.65 10.66
C TRP A 151 6.09 -8.23 10.10
N ALA A 152 4.86 -7.71 10.07
CA ALA A 152 4.55 -6.32 9.83
C ALA A 152 3.51 -5.85 10.87
N ILE A 153 3.56 -4.59 11.27
CA ILE A 153 2.58 -3.99 12.18
C ILE A 153 1.75 -2.98 11.40
N ASP A 154 0.43 -3.20 11.43
CA ASP A 154 -0.57 -2.22 11.03
C ASP A 154 -1.06 -1.55 12.32
N TYR A 155 -0.54 -0.36 12.58
CA TYR A 155 -0.82 0.40 13.79
C TYR A 155 -2.13 1.16 13.64
N HIS A 156 -2.74 1.52 14.77
CA HIS A 156 -3.97 2.31 14.75
C HIS A 156 -3.84 3.65 14.00
N ASP A 157 -2.71 4.34 14.14
CA ASP A 157 -2.40 5.66 13.56
C ASP A 157 -1.48 5.59 12.32
N LEU A 158 -0.99 4.40 11.96
CA LEU A 158 -0.09 4.19 10.83
C LEU A 158 -0.39 2.85 10.15
N ALA A 159 -0.94 2.95 8.95
CA ALA A 159 -1.23 1.82 8.11
C ALA A 159 0.01 1.30 7.40
N VAL A 160 0.13 -0.03 7.32
CA VAL A 160 1.09 -0.66 6.40
C VAL A 160 0.71 -0.34 4.94
N GLN A 161 1.70 -0.06 4.11
CA GLN A 161 1.48 0.22 2.70
C GLN A 161 1.15 -1.07 1.95
N LEU A 162 0.21 -0.97 1.01
CA LEU A 162 -0.19 -2.09 0.16
C LEU A 162 0.38 -1.89 -1.24
N PHE A 163 0.92 -2.95 -1.81
CA PHE A 163 1.45 -2.98 -3.16
C PHE A 163 0.91 -4.18 -3.93
N ARG A 164 0.55 -3.98 -5.19
CA ARG A 164 0.19 -5.05 -6.12
C ARG A 164 1.45 -5.50 -6.87
N VAL A 165 1.77 -6.79 -6.77
CA VAL A 165 2.91 -7.40 -7.44
C VAL A 165 2.72 -7.33 -8.94
N LEU A 166 3.69 -6.75 -9.65
CA LEU A 166 3.74 -6.69 -11.11
C LEU A 166 4.58 -7.83 -11.68
N LYS A 167 5.73 -8.09 -11.04
CA LYS A 167 6.72 -9.04 -11.54
C LYS A 167 7.44 -9.71 -10.37
N THR A 168 7.67 -11.02 -10.52
CA THR A 168 8.51 -11.81 -9.62
C THR A 168 9.54 -12.53 -10.48
N THR A 169 10.83 -12.29 -10.23
CA THR A 169 11.95 -12.92 -10.95
C THR A 169 12.86 -13.65 -9.99
N ARG A 170 13.24 -14.90 -10.33
CA ARG A 170 14.19 -15.68 -9.53
C ARG A 170 15.60 -15.52 -10.10
N SER A 171 16.55 -15.15 -9.26
CA SER A 171 17.97 -15.10 -9.61
C SER A 171 18.58 -16.51 -9.65
N GLN A 172 19.74 -16.66 -10.31
CA GLN A 172 20.46 -17.94 -10.37
C GLN A 172 20.93 -18.41 -8.98
N GLU A 173 21.18 -17.46 -8.07
CA GLU A 173 21.59 -17.70 -6.68
C GLU A 173 20.42 -18.09 -5.76
N GLY A 174 19.19 -18.11 -6.28
CA GLY A 174 17.99 -18.54 -5.55
C GLY A 174 17.25 -17.43 -4.81
N GLU A 175 17.67 -16.17 -4.97
CA GLU A 175 16.93 -15.00 -4.51
C GLU A 175 15.74 -14.71 -5.44
N TYR A 176 14.75 -13.99 -4.90
CA TYR A 176 13.60 -13.50 -5.64
C TYR A 176 13.59 -11.99 -5.62
N GLU A 177 13.54 -11.38 -6.79
CA GLU A 177 13.33 -9.95 -6.98
C GLU A 177 11.85 -9.72 -7.30
N ILE A 178 11.24 -8.80 -6.54
CA ILE A 178 9.81 -8.47 -6.65
C ILE A 178 9.71 -7.00 -7.01
N THR A 179 8.97 -6.71 -8.07
CA THR A 179 8.55 -5.36 -8.45
C THR A 179 7.05 -5.23 -8.23
N ALA A 180 6.62 -4.21 -7.50
CA ALA A 180 5.22 -4.00 -7.15
C ALA A 180 4.83 -2.52 -7.22
N LEU A 181 3.57 -2.24 -7.55
CA LEU A 181 3.00 -0.90 -7.67
C LEU A 181 2.08 -0.61 -6.48
N GLU A 182 2.05 0.63 -6.01
CA GLU A 182 1.15 1.04 -4.94
C GLU A 182 -0.30 0.66 -5.22
N PHE A 183 -0.98 0.17 -4.18
CA PHE A 183 -2.36 -0.30 -4.26
C PHE A 183 -3.20 0.35 -3.16
N ASN A 184 -4.16 1.20 -3.55
CA ASN A 184 -5.18 1.70 -2.63
C ASN A 184 -6.53 1.02 -2.92
N PRO A 185 -7.08 0.19 -2.00
CA PRO A 185 -8.38 -0.44 -2.17
C PRO A 185 -9.55 0.55 -2.33
N SER A 186 -9.49 1.73 -1.69
CA SER A 186 -10.59 2.72 -1.74
C SER A 186 -10.75 3.35 -3.13
N LYS A 187 -9.74 3.23 -4.00
CA LYS A 187 -9.77 3.74 -5.38
C LYS A 187 -10.97 3.22 -6.17
N PHE A 188 -11.32 1.95 -6.02
CA PHE A 188 -12.42 1.35 -6.78
C PHE A 188 -13.78 1.95 -6.41
N ALA A 189 -14.05 2.11 -5.12
CA ALA A 189 -15.25 2.78 -4.65
C ALA A 189 -15.30 4.25 -5.09
N ALA A 190 -14.16 4.96 -5.05
CA ALA A 190 -14.08 6.33 -5.54
C ALA A 190 -14.40 6.45 -7.04
N ILE A 191 -13.98 5.47 -7.85
CA ILE A 191 -14.30 5.40 -9.28
C ILE A 191 -15.77 5.08 -9.51
N ASP A 192 -16.29 4.04 -8.84
CA ASP A 192 -17.59 3.46 -9.17
C ASP A 192 -18.78 4.25 -8.60
N THR A 193 -18.65 4.76 -7.38
CA THR A 193 -19.73 5.43 -6.64
C THR A 193 -19.43 6.89 -6.31
N GLY A 194 -18.22 7.38 -6.59
CA GLY A 194 -17.80 8.73 -6.20
C GLY A 194 -17.51 8.85 -4.69
N ALA A 195 -17.26 7.73 -4.00
CA ALA A 195 -16.82 7.75 -2.62
C ALA A 195 -15.53 8.56 -2.45
N LYS A 196 -15.32 9.12 -1.25
CA LYS A 196 -14.07 9.80 -0.93
C LYS A 196 -12.91 8.79 -1.00
N LEU A 197 -11.80 9.20 -1.61
CA LEU A 197 -10.57 8.43 -1.56
C LEU A 197 -10.02 8.46 -0.13
N ASP A 198 -9.89 7.30 0.48
CA ASP A 198 -9.33 7.19 1.82
C ASP A 198 -7.80 7.15 1.71
N GLU A 199 -7.17 8.22 2.20
CA GLU A 199 -5.73 8.28 2.37
C GLU A 199 -5.36 7.52 3.64
N ARG A 200 -4.72 6.36 3.46
CA ARG A 200 -4.17 5.58 4.57
C ARG A 200 -2.97 6.35 5.13
N PRO A 201 -2.89 6.64 6.44
CA PRO A 201 -1.71 7.29 7.00
C PRO A 201 -0.55 6.31 6.92
N ILE A 202 0.41 6.59 6.04
CA ILE A 202 1.55 5.68 5.74
C ILE A 202 2.89 6.22 6.24
N SER A 203 2.89 7.40 6.84
CA SER A 203 4.06 8.03 7.44
C SER A 203 3.65 8.85 8.66
N VAL A 204 4.42 8.75 9.74
CA VAL A 204 4.38 9.67 10.89
C VAL A 204 5.48 10.72 10.83
N ILE A 205 6.29 10.74 9.75
CA ILE A 205 7.32 11.76 9.57
C ILE A 205 6.62 13.10 9.39
N PRO A 206 6.87 14.08 10.28
CA PRO A 206 6.26 15.39 10.13
C PRO A 206 6.70 16.00 8.81
N VAL A 207 5.73 16.48 8.02
CA VAL A 207 6.01 17.23 6.80
C VAL A 207 6.73 18.50 7.24
N THR A 208 8.05 18.55 7.03
CA THR A 208 8.84 19.73 7.39
C THR A 208 8.42 20.88 6.49
N THR A 209 7.50 21.71 6.98
CA THR A 209 7.40 23.07 6.48
C THR A 209 8.70 23.75 6.88
N VAL A 210 9.53 24.08 5.89
CA VAL A 210 10.69 24.96 6.13
C VAL A 210 10.13 26.24 6.72
N GLN A 211 10.45 26.50 7.99
CA GLN A 211 10.03 27.73 8.64
C GLN A 211 10.60 28.91 7.85
N PRO A 212 9.79 29.95 7.56
CA PRO A 212 10.31 31.11 6.84
C PRO A 212 11.51 31.69 7.59
N PRO A 213 12.56 32.16 6.86
CA PRO A 213 13.75 32.71 7.49
C PRO A 213 13.39 33.89 8.39
N ALA A 214 13.93 33.90 9.60
CA ALA A 214 13.58 34.89 10.63
C ALA A 214 13.91 36.34 10.23
N SER A 215 14.87 36.53 9.32
CA SER A 215 15.18 37.83 8.71
C SER A 215 16.01 37.65 7.44
N VAL A 216 15.85 38.57 6.48
CA VAL A 216 16.69 38.70 5.30
C VAL A 216 17.39 40.05 5.41
N THR A 217 18.70 40.06 5.64
CA THR A 217 19.50 41.29 5.61
C THR A 217 20.14 41.44 4.24
N LEU A 218 19.77 42.49 3.52
CA LEU A 218 20.41 42.89 2.27
C LEU A 218 21.58 43.82 2.61
N SER A 219 22.81 43.40 2.29
CA SER A 219 23.98 44.28 2.32
C SER A 219 24.17 44.91 0.94
N SER A 220 24.32 46.24 0.90
CA SER A 220 24.73 46.98 -0.29
C SER A 220 26.23 46.87 -0.54
#